data_AF-A0A971Z212-F1
#
_entry.id   AF-A0A971Z212-F1
#
_cell.length_a   1.000
_cell.length_b   1.000
_cell.length_c   1.000
_cell.angle_alpha   90.00
_cell.angle_beta   90.00
_cell.angle_gamma   90.00
#
_symmetry.space_group_name_H-M   'P 1'
#
loop_
_entity.id
_entity.type
_entity.pdbx_description
1 polymer ?
#
loop_
_entity_poly.entity_id
_entity_poly.type
_entity_poly.pdbx_seq_one_letter_code
_entity_poly.pdbx_strand_id
1 'polypeptide(L)'
;MVSVAFSDKYFDSLLKLTPNEQAQANKAVMLFQQDPQHGGLHYEKLVACKDDKLRSIRVNQDVRIILATVEKQNLYLMLYIDHHEPAYDWAARRKVEINPNTGSLQVFASQEHGLDEPQQAVAAEQPGLFAAFRDRQLMQLGVPEEALALVRSIRSEAELETARLNEQIPADAHDGLFMLMAGASFEEAYNEVVALAPQQVDTDDFSAALARPESRARFVVADNEEALQEMLSQSLEKWRVFLHPAQRRLVEGKKNGPVRVLGGAGTGKTVVAMHRAKWLADHVATPGNKVLFTTFTRNLASDIQ
;
A
#
# COMPACT_ATOMS: atom_id res chain seq x y z
N MET A 1 -3.30 -23.03 9.74
CA MET A 1 -2.53 -22.00 9.02
C MET A 1 -3.25 -20.69 9.14
N VAL A 2 -2.49 -19.61 9.25
CA VAL A 2 -3.03 -18.25 9.35
C VAL A 2 -3.04 -17.58 7.98
N SER A 3 -3.91 -16.59 7.80
CA SER A 3 -3.86 -15.75 6.59
C SER A 3 -2.78 -14.70 6.77
N VAL A 4 -1.91 -14.56 5.76
CA VAL A 4 -0.86 -13.54 5.74
C VAL A 4 -1.07 -12.63 4.54
N ALA A 5 -0.93 -11.32 4.77
CA ALA A 5 -0.91 -10.33 3.71
C ALA A 5 0.34 -9.47 3.83
N PHE A 6 0.77 -8.86 2.73
CA PHE A 6 2.04 -8.15 2.63
C PHE A 6 1.81 -6.78 2.06
N SER A 7 2.36 -5.76 2.69
CA SER A 7 2.43 -4.42 2.10
C SER A 7 3.46 -4.37 0.97
N ASP A 8 3.31 -3.42 0.05
CA ASP A 8 4.34 -3.04 -0.92
C ASP A 8 5.64 -2.64 -0.19
N LYS A 9 5.52 -1.91 0.92
CA LYS A 9 6.64 -1.46 1.75
C LYS A 9 7.47 -2.62 2.30
N TYR A 10 6.84 -3.74 2.68
CA TYR A 10 7.56 -4.93 3.14
C TYR A 10 8.53 -5.43 2.06
N PHE A 11 8.07 -5.53 0.81
CA PHE A 11 8.90 -5.98 -0.30
C PHE A 11 9.99 -4.96 -0.65
N ASP A 12 9.66 -3.67 -0.66
CA ASP A 12 10.63 -2.60 -0.88
C ASP A 12 11.75 -2.61 0.17
N SER A 13 11.43 -2.94 1.43
CA SER A 13 12.42 -3.07 2.50
C SER A 13 13.19 -4.38 2.44
N LEU A 14 12.54 -5.49 2.10
CA LEU A 14 13.16 -6.81 1.93
C LEU A 14 14.28 -6.76 0.88
N LEU A 15 14.03 -6.06 -0.23
CA LEU A 15 14.96 -5.87 -1.33
C LEU A 15 16.26 -5.13 -0.94
N LYS A 16 16.25 -4.40 0.17
CA LYS A 16 17.44 -3.67 0.67
C LYS A 16 18.36 -4.58 1.51
N LEU A 17 17.87 -5.74 1.94
CA LEU A 17 18.64 -6.70 2.73
C LEU A 17 19.51 -7.59 1.83
N THR A 18 20.47 -8.29 2.45
CA THR A 18 21.31 -9.24 1.72
C THR A 18 20.49 -10.45 1.21
N PRO A 19 20.92 -11.13 0.13
CA PRO A 19 20.21 -12.31 -0.37
C PRO A 19 20.00 -13.42 0.68
N ASN A 20 20.94 -13.56 1.62
CA ASN A 20 20.82 -14.51 2.72
C ASN A 20 19.72 -14.11 3.71
N GLU A 21 19.65 -12.83 4.08
CA GLU A 21 18.58 -12.30 4.95
C GLU A 21 17.21 -12.40 4.28
N GLN A 22 17.14 -12.14 2.97
CA GLN A 22 15.91 -12.33 2.21
C GLN A 22 15.43 -13.79 2.26
N ALA A 23 16.33 -14.76 2.04
CA ALA A 23 16.00 -16.18 2.13
C ALA A 23 15.55 -16.59 3.55
N GLN A 24 16.20 -16.04 4.58
CA GLN A 24 15.81 -16.27 5.97
C GLN A 24 14.44 -15.67 6.30
N ALA A 25 14.14 -14.47 5.78
CA ALA A 25 12.85 -13.81 5.94
C ALA A 25 11.73 -14.65 5.31
N ASN A 26 11.91 -15.11 4.08
CA ASN A 26 10.96 -15.99 3.41
C ASN A 26 10.69 -17.26 4.22
N LYS A 27 11.75 -17.88 4.77
CA LYS A 27 11.60 -19.04 5.66
C LYS A 27 10.84 -18.70 6.95
N ALA A 28 11.14 -17.56 7.57
CA ALA A 28 10.47 -17.11 8.78
C ALA A 28 8.96 -16.91 8.54
N VAL A 29 8.58 -16.34 7.40
CA VAL A 29 7.16 -16.14 7.06
C VAL A 29 6.45 -17.45 6.74
N MET A 30 7.09 -18.39 6.04
CA MET A 30 6.53 -19.73 5.85
C MET A 30 6.29 -20.46 7.18
N LEU A 31 7.26 -20.41 8.09
CA LEU A 31 7.11 -20.96 9.44
C LEU A 31 5.96 -20.29 10.19
N PHE A 32 5.86 -18.96 10.09
CA PHE A 32 4.79 -18.20 10.76
C PHE A 32 3.40 -18.55 10.23
N GLN A 33 3.24 -18.72 8.91
CA GLN A 33 1.95 -19.10 8.31
C GLN A 33 1.48 -20.47 8.83
N GLN A 34 2.41 -21.38 9.04
CA GLN A 34 2.16 -22.71 9.60
C GLN A 34 1.84 -22.64 11.10
N ASP A 35 2.68 -21.97 11.88
CA ASP A 35 2.57 -21.81 13.33
C ASP A 35 3.09 -20.44 13.80
N PRO A 36 2.19 -19.48 14.12
CA PRO A 36 2.56 -18.17 14.65
C PRO A 36 3.29 -18.22 16.00
N GLN A 37 3.12 -19.30 16.77
CA GLN A 37 3.72 -19.47 18.10
C GLN A 37 5.04 -20.25 18.05
N HIS A 38 5.57 -20.49 16.85
CA HIS A 38 6.82 -21.21 16.67
C HIS A 38 7.96 -20.51 17.44
N GLY A 39 8.56 -21.21 18.41
CA GLY A 39 9.46 -20.61 19.40
C GLY A 39 10.69 -19.88 18.83
N GLY A 40 11.14 -20.24 17.62
CA GLY A 40 12.23 -19.55 16.93
C GLY A 40 11.88 -18.17 16.36
N LEU A 41 10.59 -17.85 16.23
CA LEU A 41 10.12 -16.58 15.67
C LEU A 41 10.00 -15.48 16.71
N HIS A 42 9.99 -15.81 18.01
CA HIS A 42 9.84 -14.82 19.09
C HIS A 42 8.71 -13.81 18.80
N TYR A 43 7.53 -14.32 18.46
CA TYR A 43 6.38 -13.48 18.15
C TYR A 43 5.95 -12.68 19.38
N GLU A 44 6.10 -11.36 19.34
CA GLU A 44 5.90 -10.49 20.51
C GLU A 44 5.09 -9.22 20.21
N LYS A 45 4.42 -8.71 21.25
CA LYS A 45 3.74 -7.42 21.21
C LYS A 45 4.73 -6.28 21.41
N LEU A 46 4.70 -5.32 20.49
CA LEU A 46 5.46 -4.09 20.63
C LEU A 46 4.73 -3.17 21.60
N VAL A 47 5.40 -2.82 22.70
CA VAL A 47 4.79 -2.06 23.81
C VAL A 47 4.87 -0.55 23.57
N ALA A 48 5.97 -0.08 22.97
CA ALA A 48 6.23 1.34 22.69
C ALA A 48 5.71 1.75 21.30
N CYS A 49 4.50 1.31 20.94
CA CYS A 49 3.86 1.61 19.66
C CYS A 49 2.54 2.34 19.87
N LYS A 50 2.23 3.27 18.96
CA LYS A 50 0.94 3.98 18.94
C LYS A 50 -0.25 3.07 18.65
N ASP A 51 -0.03 2.01 17.89
CA ASP A 51 -1.05 1.03 17.53
C ASP A 51 -0.82 -0.30 18.25
N ASP A 52 -1.87 -0.79 18.90
CA ASP A 52 -1.84 -2.00 19.71
C ASP A 52 -1.85 -3.29 18.89
N LYS A 53 -2.08 -3.21 17.58
CA LYS A 53 -2.02 -4.33 16.63
C LYS A 53 -0.59 -4.68 16.25
N LEU A 54 0.38 -3.79 16.46
CA LEU A 54 1.75 -4.02 16.02
C LEU A 54 2.44 -5.12 16.83
N ARG A 55 3.15 -5.98 16.11
CA ARG A 55 3.91 -7.12 16.61
C ARG A 55 5.23 -7.21 15.84
N SER A 56 6.19 -7.92 16.39
CA SER A 56 7.41 -8.31 15.67
C SER A 56 7.57 -9.82 15.65
N ILE A 57 8.23 -10.31 14.60
CA ILE A 57 8.83 -11.64 14.57
C ILE A 57 10.31 -11.53 14.20
N ARG A 58 11.10 -12.45 14.74
CA ARG A 58 12.52 -12.60 14.52
C ARG A 58 12.78 -13.42 13.24
N VAL A 59 13.60 -12.85 12.36
CA VAL A 59 14.14 -13.56 11.19
C VAL A 59 15.48 -14.20 11.54
N ASN A 60 16.38 -13.41 12.13
CA ASN A 60 17.67 -13.86 12.66
C ASN A 60 18.05 -13.01 13.88
N GLN A 61 19.30 -12.99 14.32
CA GLN A 61 19.69 -12.21 15.51
C GLN A 61 19.37 -10.72 15.37
N ASP A 62 19.53 -10.15 14.18
CA ASP A 62 19.43 -8.71 13.93
C ASP A 62 18.18 -8.31 13.11
N VAL A 63 17.72 -9.14 12.19
CA VAL A 63 16.57 -8.80 11.33
C VAL A 63 15.23 -9.09 12.01
N ARG A 64 14.28 -8.16 11.87
CA ARG A 64 12.90 -8.23 12.38
C ARG A 64 11.91 -7.92 11.28
N ILE A 65 10.81 -8.68 11.25
CA ILE A 65 9.62 -8.33 10.48
C ILE A 65 8.62 -7.69 11.44
N ILE A 66 8.12 -6.52 11.06
CA ILE A 66 7.03 -5.83 11.74
C ILE A 66 5.73 -6.19 11.05
N LEU A 67 4.74 -6.58 11.84
CA LEU A 67 3.43 -6.96 11.35
C LEU A 67 2.31 -6.35 12.21
N ALA A 68 1.12 -6.21 11.64
CA ALA A 68 -0.10 -5.96 12.40
C ALA A 68 -0.92 -7.25 12.51
N THR A 69 -1.48 -7.51 13.70
CA THR A 69 -2.39 -8.63 13.93
C THR A 69 -3.84 -8.17 13.96
N VAL A 70 -4.71 -8.90 13.27
CA VAL A 70 -6.16 -8.77 13.34
C VAL A 70 -6.69 -10.08 13.92
N GLU A 71 -6.56 -10.23 15.25
CA GLU A 71 -6.74 -11.51 15.96
C GLU A 71 -8.10 -12.15 15.69
N LYS A 72 -9.17 -11.33 15.66
CA LYS A 72 -10.55 -11.80 15.36
C LYS A 72 -10.69 -12.45 13.98
N GLN A 73 -9.82 -12.11 13.04
CA GLN A 73 -9.85 -12.60 11.66
C GLN A 73 -8.73 -13.59 11.34
N ASN A 74 -7.87 -13.92 12.33
CA ASN A 74 -6.69 -14.77 12.13
C ASN A 74 -5.81 -14.31 10.93
N LEU A 75 -5.72 -12.98 10.78
CA LEU A 75 -5.07 -12.29 9.68
C LEU A 75 -3.87 -11.50 10.19
N TYR A 76 -2.74 -11.64 9.50
CA TYR A 76 -1.47 -11.03 9.87
C TYR A 76 -0.90 -10.25 8.68
N LEU A 77 -0.74 -8.95 8.87
CA LEU A 77 -0.28 -8.03 7.83
C LEU A 77 1.23 -7.82 8.01
N MET A 78 2.07 -8.40 7.15
CA MET A 78 3.51 -8.13 7.09
C MET A 78 3.72 -6.74 6.50
N LEU A 79 4.22 -5.79 7.31
CA LEU A 79 4.24 -4.37 6.95
C LEU A 79 5.64 -3.86 6.58
N TYR A 80 6.67 -4.34 7.27
CA TYR A 80 8.02 -3.83 7.15
C TYR A 80 9.04 -4.87 7.60
N ILE A 81 10.25 -4.82 7.05
CA ILE A 81 11.37 -5.66 7.50
C ILE A 81 12.66 -4.85 7.51
N ASP A 82 13.41 -4.93 8.60
CA ASP A 82 14.71 -4.25 8.71
C ASP A 82 15.54 -4.89 9.84
N HIS A 83 16.72 -4.35 10.07
CA HIS A 83 17.53 -4.61 11.26
C HIS A 83 16.81 -4.08 12.50
N HIS A 84 17.24 -4.56 13.67
CA HIS A 84 16.45 -4.53 14.89
C HIS A 84 15.95 -3.13 15.29
N GLU A 85 16.87 -2.18 15.43
CA GLU A 85 16.54 -0.81 15.87
C GLU A 85 15.71 -0.06 14.82
N PRO A 86 16.11 0.01 13.52
CA PRO A 86 15.30 0.66 12.49
C PRO A 86 13.89 0.08 12.35
N ALA A 87 13.73 -1.24 12.51
CA ALA A 87 12.41 -1.88 12.44
C ALA A 87 11.50 -1.41 13.58
N TYR A 88 12.03 -1.27 14.80
CA TYR A 88 11.25 -0.87 15.97
C TYR A 88 10.97 0.63 15.97
N ASP A 89 11.94 1.45 15.54
CA ASP A 89 11.76 2.88 15.32
C ASP A 89 10.71 3.17 14.25
N TRP A 90 10.71 2.35 13.18
CA TRP A 90 9.66 2.39 12.19
C TRP A 90 8.32 2.11 12.89
N ALA A 91 8.15 0.93 13.50
CA ALA A 91 6.90 0.50 14.13
C ALA A 91 6.32 1.50 15.14
N ALA A 92 7.17 2.10 15.99
CA ALA A 92 6.76 2.97 17.10
C ALA A 92 5.84 4.12 16.69
N ARG A 93 6.00 4.63 15.46
CA ARG A 93 5.29 5.81 14.97
C ARG A 93 4.11 5.48 14.05
N ARG A 94 3.84 4.20 13.74
CA ARG A 94 2.82 3.83 12.74
C ARG A 94 1.49 3.46 13.38
N LYS A 95 0.44 3.73 12.60
CA LYS A 95 -0.92 3.22 12.81
C LYS A 95 -1.38 2.38 11.64
N VAL A 96 -2.25 1.42 11.93
CA VAL A 96 -2.83 0.49 10.95
C VAL A 96 -4.34 0.46 11.15
N GLU A 97 -5.04 1.18 10.30
CA GLU A 97 -6.46 1.45 10.47
C GLU A 97 -7.21 1.34 9.15
N ILE A 98 -8.51 1.06 9.22
CA ILE A 98 -9.41 1.16 8.08
C ILE A 98 -9.95 2.58 8.06
N ASN A 99 -9.74 3.29 6.95
CA ASN A 99 -10.23 4.66 6.83
C ASN A 99 -11.78 4.67 6.80
N PRO A 100 -12.47 5.43 7.65
CA PRO A 100 -13.93 5.38 7.73
C PRO A 100 -14.66 5.96 6.51
N ASN A 101 -13.99 6.77 5.67
CA ASN A 101 -14.61 7.40 4.50
C ASN A 101 -14.39 6.60 3.22
N THR A 102 -13.20 6.02 3.05
CA THR A 102 -12.81 5.27 1.85
C THR A 102 -12.88 3.76 2.06
N GLY A 103 -12.89 3.30 3.32
CA GLY A 103 -12.77 1.92 3.77
C GLY A 103 -11.48 1.21 3.35
N SER A 104 -10.49 1.95 2.85
CA SER A 104 -9.17 1.42 2.55
C SER A 104 -8.40 1.15 3.84
N LEU A 105 -7.69 0.03 3.87
CA LEU A 105 -6.64 -0.24 4.85
C LEU A 105 -5.47 0.72 4.63
N GLN A 106 -5.12 1.48 5.66
CA GLN A 106 -4.05 2.47 5.63
C GLN A 106 -2.99 2.17 6.68
N VAL A 107 -1.73 2.40 6.31
CA VAL A 107 -0.57 2.38 7.20
C VAL A 107 0.12 3.73 7.06
N PHE A 108 0.21 4.48 8.15
CA PHE A 108 0.78 5.83 8.14
C PHE A 108 1.49 6.15 9.45
N ALA A 109 2.47 7.05 9.37
CA ALA A 109 3.16 7.60 10.51
C ALA A 109 2.26 8.66 11.19
N SER A 110 1.76 8.33 12.37
CA SER A 110 1.05 9.28 13.22
C SER A 110 2.07 10.22 13.85
N GLN A 111 1.92 11.52 13.63
CA GLN A 111 2.67 12.53 14.37
C GLN A 111 2.00 12.77 15.71
N GLU A 112 2.78 12.91 16.79
CA GLU A 112 2.27 13.70 17.90
C GLU A 112 2.25 15.15 17.42
N HIS A 113 1.16 15.87 17.63
CA HIS A 113 1.32 17.31 17.84
C HIS A 113 2.19 17.45 19.07
N GLY A 114 3.49 17.64 18.86
CA GLY A 114 4.33 18.23 19.88
C GLY A 114 3.67 19.57 20.24
N LEU A 115 2.96 19.60 21.36
CA LEU A 115 2.44 20.82 21.96
C LEU A 115 3.56 21.71 22.50
N ASP A 116 4.84 21.36 22.30
CA ASP A 116 5.99 21.95 22.98
C ASP A 116 7.09 22.51 22.06
N GLU A 117 6.80 22.82 20.79
CA GLU A 117 7.57 23.85 20.10
C GLU A 117 6.62 24.89 19.50
N PRO A 118 6.63 26.15 19.97
CA PRO A 118 6.02 27.24 19.23
C PRO A 118 6.84 27.40 17.95
N GLN A 119 6.46 26.66 16.91
CA GLN A 119 6.85 26.97 15.56
C GLN A 119 6.40 28.42 15.35
N GLN A 120 7.36 29.34 15.36
CA GLN A 120 7.12 30.76 15.17
C GLN A 120 6.17 30.86 13.99
N ALA A 121 4.94 31.29 14.26
CA ALA A 121 3.99 31.64 13.24
C ALA A 121 4.55 32.86 12.52
N VAL A 122 5.50 32.62 11.61
CA VAL A 122 5.78 33.55 10.53
C VAL A 122 4.43 33.67 9.84
N ALA A 123 3.82 34.84 9.91
CA ALA A 123 2.54 35.09 9.26
C ALA A 123 2.71 34.72 7.78
N ALA A 124 2.23 33.53 7.41
CA ALA A 124 2.36 33.03 6.06
C ALA A 124 1.42 33.88 5.20
N GLU A 125 1.98 34.69 4.31
CA GLU A 125 1.22 35.60 3.44
C GLU A 125 0.33 34.85 2.44
N GLN A 126 0.56 33.55 2.22
CA GLN A 126 -0.20 32.72 1.29
C GLN A 126 -1.03 31.64 2.01
N PRO A 127 -2.30 31.45 1.61
CA PRO A 127 -3.12 30.36 2.13
C PRO A 127 -2.52 29.00 1.78
N GLY A 128 -2.77 28.00 2.63
CA GLY A 128 -2.38 26.61 2.36
C GLY A 128 -2.91 26.07 1.05
N LEU A 129 -2.19 25.11 0.45
CA LEU A 129 -2.61 24.47 -0.81
C LEU A 129 -4.05 23.91 -0.72
N PHE A 130 -4.42 23.45 0.47
CA PHE A 130 -5.73 22.85 0.73
C PHE A 130 -6.69 23.75 1.51
N ALA A 131 -6.39 25.04 1.67
CA ALA A 131 -7.20 25.98 2.47
C ALA A 131 -8.65 26.13 1.96
N ALA A 132 -8.87 25.97 0.65
CA ALA A 132 -10.19 26.07 0.03
C ALA A 132 -11.13 24.88 0.30
N PHE A 133 -10.59 23.74 0.74
CA PHE A 133 -11.36 22.51 0.94
C PHE A 133 -11.71 22.34 2.42
N ARG A 134 -12.89 21.80 2.73
CA ARG A 134 -13.30 21.50 4.11
C ARG A 134 -12.62 20.24 4.62
N ASP A 135 -12.43 20.11 5.93
CA ASP A 135 -11.81 18.90 6.51
C ASP A 135 -12.56 17.62 6.11
N ARG A 136 -13.89 17.69 6.06
CA ARG A 136 -14.73 16.58 5.57
C ARG A 136 -14.38 16.15 4.15
N GLN A 137 -14.06 17.09 3.25
CA GLN A 137 -13.67 16.77 1.88
C GLN A 137 -12.29 16.11 1.86
N LEU A 138 -11.34 16.61 2.65
CA LEU A 138 -10.01 16.01 2.74
C LEU A 138 -10.09 14.59 3.30
N MET A 139 -10.89 14.36 4.35
CA MET A 139 -11.13 13.02 4.90
C MET A 139 -11.83 12.10 3.90
N GLN A 140 -12.73 12.62 3.06
CA GLN A 140 -13.36 11.86 1.98
C GLN A 140 -12.37 11.39 0.90
N LEU A 141 -11.23 12.07 0.76
CA LEU A 141 -10.12 11.63 -0.09
C LEU A 141 -9.20 10.62 0.62
N GLY A 142 -9.52 10.19 1.85
CA GLY A 142 -8.74 9.22 2.60
C GLY A 142 -7.71 9.82 3.55
N VAL A 143 -7.68 11.15 3.74
CA VAL A 143 -6.80 11.77 4.75
C VAL A 143 -7.27 11.33 6.15
N PRO A 144 -6.40 10.70 6.97
CA PRO A 144 -6.72 10.41 8.38
C PRO A 144 -6.94 11.70 9.17
N GLU A 145 -7.82 11.67 10.17
CA GLU A 145 -8.11 12.85 11.00
C GLU A 145 -6.83 13.42 11.65
N GLU A 146 -5.95 12.55 12.15
CA GLU A 146 -4.66 12.93 12.76
C GLU A 146 -3.70 13.62 11.77
N ALA A 147 -3.86 13.40 10.47
CA ALA A 147 -3.05 14.01 9.43
C ALA A 147 -3.62 15.36 8.94
N LEU A 148 -4.84 15.75 9.33
CA LEU A 148 -5.48 16.97 8.84
C LEU A 148 -4.65 18.23 9.11
N ALA A 149 -4.11 18.37 10.32
CA ALA A 149 -3.30 19.54 10.67
C ALA A 149 -2.01 19.62 9.85
N LEU A 150 -1.36 18.49 9.55
CA LEU A 150 -0.25 18.44 8.60
C LEU A 150 -0.69 18.84 7.20
N VAL A 151 -1.79 18.28 6.69
CA VAL A 151 -2.32 18.64 5.36
C VAL A 151 -2.63 20.14 5.29
N ARG A 152 -3.17 20.72 6.36
CA ARG A 152 -3.45 22.16 6.47
C ARG A 152 -2.18 23.02 6.51
N SER A 153 -1.05 22.49 6.94
CA SER A 153 0.23 23.22 6.98
C SER A 153 0.99 23.20 5.66
N ILE A 154 0.66 22.28 4.73
CA ILE A 154 1.33 22.19 3.42
C ILE A 154 1.10 23.45 2.58
N ARG A 155 2.20 24.00 2.05
CA ARG A 155 2.26 25.20 1.20
C ARG A 155 2.85 24.94 -0.18
N SER A 156 3.50 23.81 -0.40
CA SER A 156 4.18 23.49 -1.66
C SER A 156 4.05 22.02 -2.07
N GLU A 157 4.22 21.74 -3.36
CA GLU A 157 4.30 20.36 -3.88
C GLU A 157 5.43 19.56 -3.20
N ALA A 158 6.57 20.20 -2.93
CA ALA A 158 7.70 19.57 -2.26
C ALA A 158 7.37 19.13 -0.83
N GLU A 159 6.58 19.93 -0.09
CA GLU A 159 6.08 19.56 1.24
C GLU A 159 5.09 18.40 1.17
N LEU A 160 4.19 18.39 0.18
CA LEU A 160 3.27 17.28 -0.06
C LEU A 160 4.00 15.97 -0.35
N GLU A 161 5.01 16.00 -1.23
CA GLU A 161 5.85 14.84 -1.52
C GLU A 161 6.66 14.39 -0.31
N THR A 162 7.17 15.33 0.48
CA THR A 162 7.91 15.02 1.72
C THR A 162 7.01 14.33 2.73
N ALA A 163 5.78 14.81 2.91
CA ALA A 163 4.79 14.17 3.78
C ALA A 163 4.45 12.74 3.31
N ARG A 164 4.33 12.51 2.00
CA ARG A 164 4.14 11.18 1.41
C ARG A 164 5.34 10.26 1.62
N LEU A 165 6.56 10.75 1.34
CA LEU A 165 7.80 9.98 1.47
C LEU A 165 8.08 9.59 2.93
N ASN A 166 7.71 10.45 3.87
CA ASN A 166 7.78 10.19 5.31
C ASN A 166 6.62 9.33 5.82
N GLU A 167 5.73 8.85 4.94
CA GLU A 167 4.54 8.05 5.27
C GLU A 167 3.57 8.77 6.21
N GLN A 168 3.64 10.10 6.34
CA GLN A 168 2.78 10.91 7.21
C GLN A 168 1.38 11.11 6.63
N ILE A 169 1.24 10.86 5.32
CA ILE A 169 -0.02 10.83 4.59
C ILE A 169 -0.09 9.47 3.87
N PRO A 170 -1.18 8.71 4.03
CA PRO A 170 -1.41 7.49 3.25
C PRO A 170 -1.31 7.76 1.74
N ALA A 171 -0.81 6.78 0.98
CA ALA A 171 -0.54 7.01 -0.43
C ALA A 171 -1.82 7.22 -1.27
N ASP A 172 -2.93 6.55 -0.92
CA ASP A 172 -4.25 6.77 -1.52
C ASP A 172 -4.79 8.18 -1.24
N ALA A 173 -4.56 8.70 -0.03
CA ALA A 173 -4.88 10.07 0.33
C ALA A 173 -4.03 11.09 -0.43
N HIS A 174 -2.73 10.80 -0.61
CA HIS A 174 -1.83 11.65 -1.38
C HIS A 174 -2.28 11.79 -2.84
N ASP A 175 -2.75 10.71 -3.49
CA ASP A 175 -3.22 10.79 -4.88
C ASP A 175 -4.33 11.84 -5.05
N GLY A 176 -5.30 11.86 -4.13
CA GLY A 176 -6.38 12.86 -4.13
C GLY A 176 -5.89 14.27 -3.84
N LEU A 177 -5.02 14.43 -2.85
CA LEU A 177 -4.40 15.73 -2.54
C LEU A 177 -3.59 16.27 -3.71
N PHE A 178 -2.85 15.41 -4.40
CA PHE A 178 -2.07 15.78 -5.57
C PHE A 178 -2.98 16.28 -6.71
N MET A 179 -4.12 15.63 -6.94
CA MET A 179 -5.10 16.10 -7.92
C MET A 179 -5.69 17.46 -7.57
N LEU A 180 -6.06 17.68 -6.31
CA LEU A 180 -6.55 18.98 -5.86
C LEU A 180 -5.49 20.08 -6.05
N MET A 181 -4.24 19.79 -5.70
CA MET A 181 -3.11 20.69 -5.91
C MET A 181 -2.91 21.00 -7.40
N ALA A 182 -3.08 20.00 -8.27
CA ALA A 182 -2.99 20.17 -9.72
C ALA A 182 -4.18 20.93 -10.35
N GLY A 183 -5.14 21.38 -9.53
CA GLY A 183 -6.28 22.18 -9.97
C GLY A 183 -7.53 21.38 -10.32
N ALA A 184 -7.57 20.08 -10.04
CA ALA A 184 -8.78 19.29 -10.18
C ALA A 184 -9.86 19.74 -9.18
N SER A 185 -11.11 19.61 -9.56
CA SER A 185 -12.24 19.77 -8.64
C SER A 185 -12.24 18.65 -7.58
N PHE A 186 -12.93 18.90 -6.47
CA PHE A 186 -13.12 17.86 -5.45
C PHE A 186 -13.80 16.61 -6.02
N GLU A 187 -14.79 16.77 -6.90
CA GLU A 187 -15.51 15.65 -7.50
C GLU A 187 -14.59 14.79 -8.38
N GLU A 188 -13.71 15.41 -9.16
CA GLU A 188 -12.72 14.69 -9.98
C GLU A 188 -11.72 13.93 -9.11
N ALA A 189 -11.16 14.57 -8.09
CA ALA A 189 -10.24 13.92 -7.17
C ALA A 189 -10.92 12.75 -6.41
N TYR A 190 -12.14 12.96 -5.93
CA TYR A 190 -12.90 11.94 -5.21
C TYR A 190 -13.20 10.71 -6.08
N ASN A 191 -13.67 10.91 -7.31
CA ASN A 191 -13.98 9.81 -8.23
C ASN A 191 -12.73 9.04 -8.71
N GLU A 192 -11.56 9.66 -8.65
CA GLU A 192 -10.31 8.97 -8.95
C GLU A 192 -9.89 8.08 -7.77
N VAL A 193 -9.81 8.64 -6.57
CA VAL A 193 -9.32 7.94 -5.36
C VAL A 193 -10.31 6.90 -4.85
N VAL A 194 -11.61 7.20 -4.91
CA VAL A 194 -12.66 6.32 -4.40
C VAL A 194 -13.39 5.69 -5.58
N ALA A 195 -13.00 4.45 -5.93
CA ALA A 195 -13.60 3.76 -7.08
C ALA A 195 -15.09 3.47 -6.90
N LEU A 196 -15.46 3.10 -5.68
CA LEU A 196 -16.82 2.78 -5.28
C LEU A 196 -17.03 3.39 -3.90
N ALA A 197 -17.85 4.43 -3.82
CA ALA A 197 -18.21 5.05 -2.56
C ALA A 197 -18.83 3.99 -1.63
N PRO A 198 -18.26 3.74 -0.44
CA PRO A 198 -18.84 2.76 0.47
C PRO A 198 -20.19 3.25 1.00
N GLN A 199 -21.19 2.38 0.98
CA GLN A 199 -22.47 2.66 1.64
C GLN A 199 -22.33 2.66 3.17
N GLN A 200 -21.52 1.73 3.69
CA GLN A 200 -21.12 1.62 5.09
C GLN A 200 -19.69 1.07 5.14
N VAL A 201 -18.88 1.57 6.05
CA VAL A 201 -17.54 1.05 6.33
C VAL A 201 -17.56 0.44 7.72
N ASP A 202 -17.26 -0.85 7.81
CA ASP A 202 -16.92 -1.50 9.07
C ASP A 202 -15.41 -1.37 9.29
N THR A 203 -15.02 -0.60 10.30
CA THR A 203 -13.61 -0.33 10.61
C THR A 203 -12.92 -1.48 11.36
N ASP A 204 -13.67 -2.53 11.71
CA ASP A 204 -13.13 -3.77 12.27
C ASP A 204 -13.02 -4.90 11.22
N ASP A 205 -13.54 -4.70 10.00
CA ASP A 205 -13.50 -5.70 8.93
C ASP A 205 -12.30 -5.54 7.97
N PHE A 206 -11.13 -6.00 8.43
CA PHE A 206 -9.88 -5.94 7.66
C PHE A 206 -9.89 -6.81 6.41
N SER A 207 -10.60 -7.94 6.41
CA SER A 207 -10.75 -8.77 5.22
C SER A 207 -11.51 -8.03 4.12
N ALA A 208 -12.61 -7.36 4.48
CA ALA A 208 -13.34 -6.52 3.52
C ALA A 208 -12.52 -5.31 3.06
N ALA A 209 -11.76 -4.67 3.94
CA ALA A 209 -10.87 -3.58 3.56
C ALA A 209 -9.77 -4.03 2.59
N LEU A 210 -9.10 -5.16 2.87
CA LEU A 210 -8.08 -5.74 1.99
C LEU A 210 -8.61 -6.12 0.61
N ALA A 211 -9.89 -6.46 0.48
CA ALA A 211 -10.51 -6.77 -0.80
C ALA A 211 -10.74 -5.52 -1.67
N ARG A 212 -10.68 -4.32 -1.10
CA ARG A 212 -10.95 -3.07 -1.84
C ARG A 212 -9.86 -2.77 -2.86
N PRO A 213 -10.21 -2.17 -4.02
CA PRO A 213 -9.24 -1.82 -5.04
C PRO A 213 -8.05 -1.02 -4.53
N GLU A 214 -8.31 -0.04 -3.66
CA GLU A 214 -7.35 0.89 -3.05
C GLU A 214 -6.35 0.13 -2.17
N SER A 215 -6.82 -0.77 -1.31
CA SER A 215 -5.95 -1.62 -0.49
C SER A 215 -5.18 -2.65 -1.32
N ARG A 216 -5.81 -3.27 -2.32
CA ARG A 216 -5.14 -4.22 -3.24
C ARG A 216 -4.09 -3.57 -4.14
N ALA A 217 -3.96 -2.24 -4.15
CA ALA A 217 -2.87 -1.55 -4.81
C ALA A 217 -1.61 -1.46 -3.93
N ARG A 218 -1.74 -1.80 -2.64
CA ARG A 218 -0.66 -1.73 -1.63
C ARG A 218 -0.47 -3.03 -0.87
N PHE A 219 -1.46 -3.93 -0.89
CA PHE A 219 -1.45 -5.19 -0.17
C PHE A 219 -1.70 -6.37 -1.11
N VAL A 220 -0.96 -7.45 -0.91
CA VAL A 220 -1.26 -8.79 -1.48
C VAL A 220 -1.62 -9.72 -0.35
N VAL A 221 -2.67 -10.52 -0.53
CA VAL A 221 -3.06 -11.58 0.41
C VAL A 221 -2.57 -12.92 -0.14
N ALA A 222 -1.91 -13.71 0.71
CA ALA A 222 -1.56 -15.09 0.43
C ALA A 222 -2.44 -16.02 1.28
N ASP A 223 -3.51 -16.52 0.65
CA ASP A 223 -4.58 -17.26 1.34
C ASP A 223 -4.19 -18.69 1.76
N ASN A 224 -3.12 -19.24 1.18
CA ASN A 224 -2.64 -20.58 1.46
C ASN A 224 -1.11 -20.70 1.26
N GLU A 225 -0.57 -21.88 1.56
CA GLU A 225 0.86 -22.15 1.46
C GLU A 225 1.38 -22.09 0.02
N GLU A 226 0.62 -22.59 -0.95
CA GLU A 226 0.98 -22.57 -2.38
C GLU A 226 1.07 -21.13 -2.90
N ALA A 227 0.07 -20.30 -2.59
CA ALA A 227 0.03 -18.88 -2.91
C ALA A 227 1.16 -18.14 -2.22
N LEU A 228 1.48 -18.48 -0.96
CA LEU A 228 2.63 -17.90 -0.26
C LEU A 228 3.95 -18.30 -0.92
N GLN A 229 4.14 -19.57 -1.27
CA GLN A 229 5.35 -20.04 -1.94
C GLN A 229 5.52 -19.42 -3.32
N GLU A 230 4.45 -19.35 -4.11
CA GLU A 230 4.44 -18.60 -5.35
C GLU A 230 4.83 -17.15 -5.08
N MET A 231 4.28 -16.55 -4.02
CA MET A 231 4.55 -15.17 -3.65
C MET A 231 5.99 -14.89 -3.20
N LEU A 232 6.65 -15.85 -2.55
CA LEU A 232 8.03 -15.70 -2.10
C LEU A 232 9.07 -16.15 -3.13
N SER A 233 8.66 -16.90 -4.16
CA SER A 233 9.56 -17.52 -5.16
C SER A 233 9.72 -16.73 -6.46
N GLN A 234 8.78 -15.86 -6.83
CA GLN A 234 9.01 -15.01 -8.01
C GLN A 234 10.09 -13.96 -7.70
N SER A 235 10.91 -13.62 -8.70
CA SER A 235 11.94 -12.59 -8.54
C SER A 235 11.32 -11.32 -7.98
N LEU A 236 11.92 -10.74 -6.93
CA LEU A 236 11.36 -9.60 -6.21
C LEU A 236 10.97 -8.40 -7.13
N GLU A 237 11.60 -8.31 -8.31
CA GLU A 237 11.26 -7.36 -9.38
C GLU A 237 9.89 -7.57 -10.04
N LYS A 238 9.37 -8.81 -10.10
CA LYS A 238 8.02 -9.15 -10.62
C LYS A 238 6.89 -8.74 -9.67
N TRP A 239 7.20 -8.42 -8.41
CA TRP A 239 6.22 -7.93 -7.42
C TRP A 239 5.98 -6.42 -7.51
N ARG A 240 6.79 -5.69 -8.29
CA ARG A 240 6.62 -4.26 -8.59
C ARG A 240 5.39 -3.95 -9.46
N VAL A 241 4.43 -4.87 -9.51
CA VAL A 241 3.33 -4.85 -10.46
C VAL A 241 1.99 -4.80 -9.71
N PHE A 242 1.96 -4.04 -8.61
CA PHE A 242 0.70 -3.58 -8.05
C PHE A 242 0.06 -2.61 -9.04
N LEU A 243 -1.15 -2.94 -9.48
CA LEU A 243 -1.95 -2.00 -10.26
C LEU A 243 -2.60 -1.01 -9.30
N HIS A 244 -2.33 0.28 -9.52
CA HIS A 244 -3.14 1.35 -8.95
C HIS A 244 -4.63 1.10 -9.28
N PRO A 245 -5.62 1.49 -8.45
CA PRO A 245 -7.04 1.23 -8.73
C PRO A 245 -7.48 1.70 -10.12
N ALA A 246 -7.02 2.88 -10.55
CA ALA A 246 -7.27 3.39 -11.90
C ALA A 246 -6.69 2.48 -13.01
N GLN A 247 -5.49 1.94 -12.79
CA GLN A 247 -4.88 0.97 -13.69
C GLN A 247 -5.65 -0.35 -13.69
N ARG A 248 -6.12 -0.83 -12.53
CA ARG A 248 -6.96 -2.04 -12.43
C ARG A 248 -8.28 -1.88 -13.18
N ARG A 249 -8.93 -0.70 -13.11
CA ARG A 249 -10.12 -0.39 -13.92
C ARG A 249 -9.84 -0.48 -15.41
N LEU A 250 -8.61 -0.22 -15.88
CA LEU A 250 -8.22 -0.40 -17.29
C LEU A 250 -7.95 -1.88 -17.62
N VAL A 251 -7.35 -2.62 -16.68
CA VAL A 251 -6.97 -4.03 -16.81
C VAL A 251 -8.16 -4.98 -16.76
N GLU A 252 -9.14 -4.76 -15.89
CA GLU A 252 -10.21 -5.71 -15.60
C GLU A 252 -11.50 -5.38 -16.38
N GLY A 253 -12.32 -6.39 -16.62
CA GLY A 253 -13.65 -6.26 -17.24
C GLY A 253 -13.67 -6.25 -18.77
N LYS A 254 -14.84 -6.52 -19.36
CA LYS A 254 -15.04 -6.42 -20.81
C LYS A 254 -15.15 -4.94 -21.21
N LYS A 255 -14.41 -4.53 -22.25
CA LYS A 255 -14.41 -3.16 -22.78
C LYS A 255 -15.19 -3.14 -24.09
N ASN A 256 -15.93 -2.06 -24.35
CA ASN A 256 -16.72 -1.90 -25.57
C ASN A 256 -15.83 -1.41 -26.72
N GLY A 257 -14.94 -2.28 -27.20
CA GLY A 257 -14.02 -1.99 -28.30
C GLY A 257 -12.59 -1.63 -27.87
N PRO A 258 -11.78 -1.10 -28.80
CA PRO A 258 -10.38 -0.74 -28.54
C PRO A 258 -10.25 0.34 -27.48
N VAL A 259 -9.30 0.16 -26.55
CA VAL A 259 -8.99 1.13 -25.48
C VAL A 259 -7.60 1.68 -25.68
N ARG A 260 -7.45 3.01 -25.66
CA ARG A 260 -6.16 3.70 -25.68
C ARG A 260 -5.84 4.24 -24.29
N VAL A 261 -4.70 3.86 -23.75
CA VAL A 261 -4.19 4.34 -22.45
C VAL A 261 -3.01 5.28 -22.70
N LEU A 262 -3.09 6.49 -22.16
CA LEU A 262 -2.01 7.49 -22.22
C LEU A 262 -1.45 7.69 -20.80
N GLY A 263 -0.19 8.09 -20.70
CA GLY A 263 0.46 8.37 -19.41
C GLY A 263 1.93 8.73 -19.59
N GLY A 264 2.48 9.53 -18.67
CA GLY A 264 3.88 9.95 -18.67
C GLY A 264 4.88 8.80 -18.57
N ALA A 265 6.17 9.08 -18.74
CA ALA A 265 7.20 8.07 -18.51
C ALA A 265 7.13 7.56 -17.05
N GLY A 266 7.31 6.25 -16.83
CA GLY A 266 7.26 5.66 -15.49
C GLY A 266 5.87 5.36 -14.91
N THR A 267 4.76 5.78 -15.53
CA THR A 267 3.39 5.59 -14.98
C THR A 267 2.82 4.17 -15.13
N GLY A 268 3.65 3.14 -15.24
CA GLY A 268 3.21 1.74 -15.26
C GLY A 268 2.45 1.27 -16.51
N LYS A 269 2.49 1.97 -17.64
CA LYS A 269 1.75 1.55 -18.87
C LYS A 269 2.05 0.13 -19.32
N THR A 270 3.32 -0.28 -19.28
CA THR A 270 3.75 -1.64 -19.61
C THR A 270 3.14 -2.66 -18.67
N VAL A 271 3.15 -2.35 -17.38
CA VAL A 271 2.54 -3.14 -16.30
C VAL A 271 1.04 -3.32 -16.57
N VAL A 272 0.31 -2.24 -16.86
CA VAL A 272 -1.12 -2.29 -17.24
C VAL A 272 -1.33 -3.22 -18.43
N ALA A 273 -0.52 -3.09 -19.49
CA ALA A 273 -0.67 -3.89 -20.69
C ALA A 273 -0.45 -5.39 -20.42
N MET A 274 0.57 -5.74 -19.64
CA MET A 274 0.85 -7.13 -19.26
C MET A 274 -0.29 -7.73 -18.43
N HIS A 275 -0.75 -7.00 -17.41
CA HIS A 275 -1.88 -7.44 -16.61
C HIS A 275 -3.15 -7.59 -17.44
N ARG A 276 -3.40 -6.68 -18.39
CA ARG A 276 -4.55 -6.80 -19.29
C ARG A 276 -4.45 -8.04 -20.16
N ALA A 277 -3.26 -8.35 -20.67
CA ALA A 277 -3.04 -9.56 -21.47
C ALA A 277 -3.30 -10.84 -20.63
N LYS A 278 -2.80 -10.88 -19.39
CA LYS A 278 -3.11 -11.97 -18.44
C LYS A 278 -4.61 -12.07 -18.16
N TRP A 279 -5.27 -10.96 -17.82
CA TRP A 279 -6.71 -10.96 -17.53
C TRP A 279 -7.52 -11.47 -18.72
N LEU A 280 -7.17 -11.07 -19.95
CA LEU A 280 -7.79 -11.56 -21.18
C LEU A 280 -7.53 -13.06 -21.39
N ALA A 281 -6.31 -13.54 -21.10
CA ALA A 281 -5.98 -14.95 -21.23
C ALA A 281 -6.80 -15.80 -20.25
N ASP A 282 -6.95 -15.34 -19.00
CA ASP A 282 -7.65 -16.07 -17.95
C ASP A 282 -9.19 -16.03 -18.10
N HIS A 283 -9.76 -14.94 -18.65
CA HIS A 283 -11.22 -14.71 -18.61
C HIS A 283 -11.91 -14.63 -19.99
N VAL A 284 -11.15 -14.45 -21.08
CA VAL A 284 -11.72 -14.21 -22.42
C VAL A 284 -11.20 -15.21 -23.45
N ALA A 285 -9.94 -15.62 -23.37
CA ALA A 285 -9.37 -16.59 -24.29
C ALA A 285 -9.97 -17.98 -24.06
N THR A 286 -10.32 -18.65 -25.15
CA THR A 286 -10.74 -20.05 -25.17
C THR A 286 -9.56 -20.94 -25.54
N PRO A 287 -9.58 -22.28 -25.32
CA PRO A 287 -8.46 -23.18 -25.61
C PRO A 287 -7.88 -23.12 -27.05
N GLY A 288 -8.65 -22.59 -28.02
CA GLY A 288 -8.19 -22.36 -29.40
C GLY A 288 -7.75 -20.92 -29.74
N ASN A 289 -7.88 -19.96 -28.83
CA ASN A 289 -7.60 -18.54 -29.06
C ASN A 289 -6.43 -18.09 -28.19
N LYS A 290 -5.51 -17.32 -28.77
CA LYS A 290 -4.35 -16.77 -28.05
C LYS A 290 -4.48 -15.25 -27.92
N VAL A 291 -4.00 -14.73 -26.80
CA VAL A 291 -3.82 -13.28 -26.62
C VAL A 291 -2.47 -12.90 -27.23
N LEU A 292 -2.49 -12.02 -28.24
CA LEU A 292 -1.27 -11.46 -28.82
C LEU A 292 -0.87 -10.20 -28.06
N PHE A 293 0.33 -10.20 -27.48
CA PHE A 293 0.96 -9.02 -26.90
C PHE A 293 2.07 -8.52 -27.81
N THR A 294 2.05 -7.23 -28.14
CA THR A 294 3.06 -6.59 -29.01
C THR A 294 3.68 -5.40 -28.30
N THR A 295 4.99 -5.25 -28.42
CA THR A 295 5.74 -4.08 -27.93
C THR A 295 6.72 -3.59 -28.98
N PHE A 296 7.05 -2.29 -28.94
CA PHE A 296 8.08 -1.69 -29.77
C PHE A 296 9.51 -1.86 -29.20
N THR A 297 9.64 -2.32 -27.95
CA THR A 297 10.94 -2.48 -27.28
C THR A 297 11.40 -3.94 -27.27
N ARG A 298 12.63 -4.19 -27.76
CA ARG A 298 13.21 -5.54 -27.80
C ARG A 298 13.39 -6.14 -26.41
N ASN A 299 13.89 -5.35 -25.44
CA ASN A 299 14.11 -5.82 -24.08
C ASN A 299 12.82 -6.33 -23.44
N LEU A 300 11.73 -5.55 -23.51
CA LEU A 300 10.45 -5.98 -22.96
C LEU A 300 9.92 -7.25 -23.67
N ALA A 301 10.12 -7.39 -24.98
CA ALA A 301 9.72 -8.60 -25.69
C ALA A 301 10.47 -9.84 -25.21
N SER A 302 11.74 -9.69 -24.81
CA SER A 302 12.54 -10.76 -24.19
C SER A 302 12.14 -11.02 -22.74
N ASP A 303 11.83 -9.98 -21.96
CA ASP A 303 11.50 -10.10 -20.53
C ASP A 303 10.14 -10.77 -20.26
N ILE A 304 9.23 -10.76 -21.23
CA ILE A 304 7.87 -11.31 -21.11
C ILE A 304 7.66 -12.67 -21.80
N GLN A 305 8.71 -13.26 -22.40
CA GLN A 305 8.70 -14.62 -22.93
C GLN A 305 8.86 -15.66 -21.82
#